data_AF-A0A530QHW2-F1
#
_entry.id   AF-A0A530QHW2-F1
#
_cell.length_a   1.000
_cell.length_b   1.000
_cell.length_c   1.000
_cell.angle_alpha   90.00
_cell.angle_beta   90.00
_cell.angle_gamma   90.00
#
_symmetry.space_group_name_H-M   'P 1'
#
loop_
_entity.id
_entity.type
_entity.pdbx_description
1 polymer ?
#
loop_
_entity_poly.entity_id
_entity_poly.type
_entity_poly.pdbx_seq_one_letter_code
_entity_poly.pdbx_strand_id
1 'polypeptide(L)' 'ADEAEVLEGYPKLTPRVIELARMWVAAHPVRGRPKKLVEQGVKIKSSKRVVLKGDPGPSARSRRV' A
#
# COMPACT_ATOMS: atom_id res chain seq x y z
N ALA A 1 -12.38 12.27 14.25
CA ALA A 1 -13.14 11.05 14.60
C ALA A 1 -12.44 10.47 15.80
N ASP A 2 -13.10 10.58 16.93
CA ASP A 2 -12.60 10.01 18.18
C ASP A 2 -12.76 8.49 18.13
N GLU A 3 -11.84 7.75 18.74
CA GLU A 3 -11.82 6.28 18.67
C GLU A 3 -13.12 5.64 19.20
N ALA A 4 -13.74 6.27 20.20
CA ALA A 4 -15.03 5.89 20.75
C ALA A 4 -16.18 6.01 19.74
N GLU A 5 -16.21 7.09 18.95
CA GLU A 5 -17.22 7.34 17.91
C GLU A 5 -17.17 6.26 16.83
N VAL A 6 -15.96 5.82 16.45
CA VAL A 6 -15.75 4.77 15.45
C VAL A 6 -16.22 3.41 15.96
N LEU A 7 -15.96 3.09 17.22
CA LEU A 7 -16.38 1.82 17.83
C LEU A 7 -17.89 1.76 18.04
N GLU A 8 -18.52 2.89 18.40
CA GLU A 8 -19.97 3.00 18.54
C GLU A 8 -20.70 2.82 17.20
N GLY A 9 -20.23 3.47 16.13
CA GLY A 9 -20.82 3.35 14.79
C GLY A 9 -20.55 2.02 14.09
N TYR A 10 -19.49 1.31 14.49
CA TYR A 10 -19.06 0.06 13.85
C TYR A 10 -18.73 -1.02 14.89
N PRO A 11 -19.75 -1.70 15.44
CA PRO A 11 -19.56 -2.68 16.53
C PRO A 11 -18.77 -3.94 16.14
N LYS A 12 -18.46 -4.13 14.85
CA LYS A 12 -17.56 -5.20 14.37
C LYS A 12 -16.07 -4.83 14.50
N LEU A 13 -15.75 -3.56 14.68
CA LEU A 13 -14.38 -3.11 14.89
C LEU A 13 -13.99 -3.33 16.34
N THR A 14 -12.75 -3.77 16.54
CA THR A 14 -12.12 -3.84 17.85
C THR A 14 -11.08 -2.73 17.97
N PRO A 15 -10.74 -2.28 19.19
CA PRO A 15 -9.69 -1.28 19.39
C PRO A 15 -8.38 -1.68 18.71
N ARG A 16 -8.03 -2.98 18.76
CA ARG A 16 -6.84 -3.53 18.10
C ARG A 16 -6.81 -3.31 16.59
N VAL A 17 -7.96 -3.35 15.92
CA VAL A 17 -8.03 -3.09 14.46
C VAL A 17 -7.79 -1.61 14.17
N ILE A 18 -8.24 -0.71 15.04
CA ILE A 18 -8.02 0.72 14.90
C ILE A 18 -6.53 1.05 15.06
N GLU A 19 -5.84 0.45 16.03
CA GLU A 19 -4.39 0.56 16.18
C GLU A 19 -3.65 0.10 14.92
N LEU A 20 -4.01 -1.06 14.38
CA LEU A 20 -3.45 -1.60 13.13
C LEU A 20 -3.68 -0.65 11.96
N ALA A 21 -4.87 -0.07 11.85
CA ALA A 21 -5.19 0.89 10.81
C ALA A 21 -4.31 2.15 10.90
N ARG A 22 -4.05 2.68 12.11
CA ARG A 22 -3.14 3.81 12.32
C ARG A 22 -1.72 3.50 11.85
N MET A 23 -1.19 2.33 12.22
CA MET A 23 0.13 1.87 11.76
C MET A 23 0.18 1.72 10.24
N TRP A 24 -0.86 1.14 9.64
CA TRP A 24 -0.95 0.96 8.18
C TRP A 24 -0.96 2.30 7.43
N VAL A 25 -1.75 3.27 7.90
CA VAL A 25 -1.85 4.61 7.29
C VAL A 25 -0.53 5.38 7.39
N ALA A 26 0.15 5.28 8.54
CA ALA A 26 1.47 5.89 8.72
C ALA A 26 2.50 5.32 7.75
N ALA A 27 2.47 4.00 7.50
CA ALA A 27 3.35 3.34 6.54
C ALA A 27 2.98 3.59 5.06
N HIS A 28 1.69 3.81 4.78
CA HIS A 28 1.15 3.97 3.42
C HIS A 28 0.36 5.28 3.24
N PRO A 29 1.02 6.44 3.33
CA PRO A 29 0.33 7.71 3.24
C PRO A 29 -0.25 7.94 1.83
N VAL A 30 -1.56 8.22 1.77
CA VAL A 30 -2.25 8.58 0.51
C VAL A 30 -1.87 9.99 0.05
N ARG A 31 -1.63 10.91 0.99
CA ARG A 31 -1.12 12.27 0.73
C ARG A 31 0.39 12.30 0.99
N GLY A 32 1.16 12.76 0.00
CA GLY A 32 2.64 12.76 0.05
C GLY A 32 3.29 11.62 -0.72
N ARG A 33 2.52 10.65 -1.23
CA ARG A 33 2.99 9.73 -2.26
C ARG A 33 3.43 10.56 -3.47
N PRO A 34 4.67 10.39 -3.98
CA PRO A 34 5.08 11.05 -5.21
C PRO A 34 4.04 10.78 -6.30
N LYS A 35 3.55 11.85 -6.96
CA LYS A 35 2.62 11.71 -8.10
C LYS A 35 3.22 10.72 -9.09
N LYS A 36 2.37 9.87 -9.66
CA LYS A 36 2.84 8.94 -10.70
C LYS A 36 3.42 9.77 -11.86
N LEU A 37 4.46 9.28 -12.53
CA LEU A 37 5.06 9.96 -13.70
C LEU A 37 4.00 10.36 -14.76
N VAL A 38 2.97 9.53 -14.92
CA VAL A 38 1.82 9.77 -15.81
C VAL A 38 1.01 11.00 -15.39
N GLU A 39 0.81 11.20 -14.08
CA GLU A 39 0.11 12.36 -13.51
C GLU A 39 0.95 13.65 -13.60
N GLN A 40 2.25 13.52 -13.87
CA GLN A 40 3.17 14.63 -14.12
C GLN A 40 3.35 14.91 -15.63
N GLY A 41 2.59 14.24 -16.51
CA GLY A 41 2.68 14.40 -17.96
C GLY A 41 3.92 13.74 -18.59
N VAL A 42 4.67 12.96 -17.81
CA VAL A 42 5.91 12.30 -18.27
C VAL A 42 5.60 10.88 -18.75
N LYS A 43 5.95 10.59 -20.01
CA LYS A 43 5.86 9.23 -20.56
C LYS A 43 7.04 8.38 -20.07
N ILE A 44 6.72 7.18 -19.55
CA ILE A 44 7.72 6.20 -19.13
C ILE A 44 8.46 5.69 -20.37
N LYS A 45 9.77 5.94 -20.46
CA LYS A 45 10.61 5.49 -21.59
C LYS A 45 11.02 4.03 -21.49
N SER A 46 11.31 3.55 -20.28
CA SER A 46 11.58 2.14 -20.01
C SER A 46 11.09 1.80 -18.61
N SER A 47 10.62 0.56 -18.42
CA SER A 47 10.23 0.03 -17.13
C SER A 47 11.00 -1.27 -16.89
N LYS A 48 11.66 -1.39 -15.74
CA LYS A 48 12.31 -2.63 -15.31
C LYS A 48 11.71 -3.04 -13.98
N ARG A 49 11.12 -4.24 -13.94
CA ARG A 49 10.66 -4.86 -12.70
C ARG A 49 11.81 -5.67 -12.12
N VAL A 50 12.16 -5.41 -10.87
CA VAL A 50 13.17 -6.17 -10.14
C VAL A 50 12.48 -6.84 -8.97
N VAL A 51 12.80 -8.10 -8.73
CA VAL A 51 12.33 -8.83 -7.55
C VAL A 51 13.22 -8.42 -6.38
N LEU A 52 12.60 -7.90 -5.32
CA LEU A 52 13.33 -7.53 -4.11
C LEU A 52 13.67 -8.81 -3.33
N LYS A 53 14.83 -8.83 -2.67
CA LYS A 53 15.24 -9.96 -1.85
C LYS A 53 14.26 -10.08 -0.67
N GLY A 54 13.48 -11.18 -0.65
CA GLY A 54 12.47 -11.43 0.39
C GLY A 54 11.02 -11.20 -0.06
N ASP A 55 10.77 -10.81 -1.31
CA ASP A 55 9.41 -10.75 -1.84
C ASP A 55 8.83 -12.17 -1.98
N PRO A 56 7.71 -12.51 -1.29
CA PRO A 56 7.10 -13.84 -1.37
C PRO A 56 6.35 -14.09 -2.69
N GLY A 57 6.33 -13.09 -3.59
CA GLY A 57 5.70 -13.21 -4.90
C GLY A 57 6.40 -14.25 -5.78
N PRO A 58 5.68 -14.90 -6.71
CA PRO A 58 6.26 -15.92 -7.57
C PRO A 58 7.43 -15.30 -8.36
N SER A 59 8.64 -15.75 -8.06
CA SER A 59 9.83 -15.43 -8.85
C SER A 59 9.52 -15.79 -10.29
N ALA A 60 9.60 -14.84 -11.22
CA ALA A 60 9.38 -15.08 -12.63
C ALA A 60 10.44 -16.09 -13.13
N ARG A 61 10.14 -17.39 -13.00
CA ARG A 61 10.96 -18.44 -13.58
C ARG A 61 10.80 -18.30 -15.10
N SER A 62 11.90 -17.88 -15.72
CA SER A 62 12.26 -18.07 -17.11
C SER A 62 11.39 -19.10 -17.85
N ARG A 63 10.38 -18.63 -18.60
CA ARG A 63 9.76 -19.43 -19.65
C ARG A 63 10.71 -19.37 -20.86
N ARG A 64 11.61 -20.37 -20.95
CA ARG A 64 12.21 -20.78 -22.23
C ARG A 64 11.50 -22.05 -22.66
N VAL A 65 10.64 -21.95 -23.66
CA VAL A 65 10.57 -22.80 -24.87
C VAL A 65 9.94 -21.92 -25.94
#